data_AF-A0A5M9MMF3-F1
#
_entry.id   AF-A0A5M9MMF3-F1
#
_cell.length_a   1.000
_cell.length_b   1.000
_cell.length_c   1.000
_cell.angle_alpha   90.00
_cell.angle_beta   90.00
_cell.angle_gamma   90.00
#
_symmetry.space_group_name_H-M   'P 1'
#
loop_
_entity.id
_entity.type
_entity.pdbx_description
1 polymer ?
#
loop_
_entity_poly.entity_id
_entity_poly.type
_entity_poly.pdbx_seq_one_letter_code
_entity_poly.pdbx_strand_id
1 'polypeptide(L)'
;MLTFETSSVQGVTSILEKLTSLPFQKVRHEIATFDAQPSNEQGGILVLVTGALLVDDEQKPMNYTQTFQLLPDGQGSYFVFNDVFRLVYSSS
;
A
#
# COMPACT_ATOMS: atom_id res chain seq x y z
N MET A 1 -9.40 4.83 2.42
CA MET A 1 -9.95 3.52 2.00
C MET A 1 -8.78 2.64 1.62
N LEU A 2 -8.82 1.36 1.97
CA LEU A 2 -7.83 0.35 1.56
C LEU A 2 -8.50 -0.66 0.64
N THR A 3 -7.86 -0.98 -0.49
CA THR A 3 -8.18 -2.14 -1.31
C THR A 3 -6.98 -3.09 -1.32
N PHE A 4 -7.14 -4.28 -0.75
CA PHE A 4 -6.09 -5.30 -0.65
C PHE A 4 -6.50 -6.56 -1.42
N GLU A 5 -5.81 -6.91 -2.50
CA GLU A 5 -6.10 -8.10 -3.33
C GLU A 5 -7.60 -8.23 -3.67
N THR A 6 -8.24 -7.12 -4.11
CA THR A 6 -9.69 -6.93 -4.39
C THR A 6 -10.61 -6.61 -3.21
N SER A 7 -10.22 -6.94 -1.98
CA SER A 7 -11.01 -6.67 -0.78
C SER A 7 -10.92 -5.19 -0.41
N SER A 8 -12.04 -4.45 -0.46
CA SER A 8 -12.07 -3.03 -0.10
C SER A 8 -12.67 -2.81 1.29
N VAL A 9 -12.03 -1.96 2.09
CA VAL A 9 -12.46 -1.56 3.44
C VAL A 9 -12.29 -0.06 3.64
N GLN A 10 -13.19 0.55 4.40
CA GLN A 10 -13.21 1.99 4.64
C GLN A 10 -13.13 2.29 6.15
N GLY A 11 -12.43 3.36 6.50
CA GLY A 11 -12.27 3.80 7.88
C GLY A 11 -11.10 3.13 8.58
N VAL A 12 -10.50 3.83 9.54
CA VAL A 12 -9.26 3.42 10.23
C VAL A 12 -9.42 2.07 10.93
N THR A 13 -10.54 1.85 11.63
CA THR A 13 -10.80 0.60 12.35
C THR A 13 -10.80 -0.61 11.43
N SER A 14 -11.58 -0.59 10.35
CA SER A 14 -11.66 -1.71 9.41
C SER A 14 -10.37 -1.90 8.60
N ILE A 15 -9.62 -0.83 8.33
CA ILE A 15 -8.29 -0.91 7.73
C ILE A 15 -7.32 -1.65 8.67
N LEU A 16 -7.29 -1.26 9.95
CA LEU A 16 -6.44 -1.90 10.96
C LEU A 16 -6.80 -3.38 11.11
N GLU A 17 -8.08 -3.69 11.29
CA GLU A 17 -8.56 -5.08 11.36
C GLU A 17 -8.15 -5.90 10.13
N LYS A 18 -8.27 -5.33 8.93
CA LYS A 18 -7.86 -6.01 7.70
C LYS A 18 -6.36 -6.30 7.71
N LEU A 19 -5.52 -5.31 8.02
CA LEU A 19 -4.07 -5.45 8.01
C LEU A 19 -3.56 -6.41 9.10
N THR A 20 -4.16 -6.41 10.30
CA THR A 20 -3.78 -7.32 11.39
C THR A 20 -4.32 -8.74 11.21
N SER A 21 -5.36 -8.93 10.39
CA SER A 21 -5.92 -10.25 10.08
C SER A 21 -5.11 -11.06 9.06
N LEU A 22 -4.11 -10.45 8.41
CA LEU A 22 -3.33 -11.11 7.38
C LEU A 22 -2.48 -12.26 7.99
N PRO A 23 -2.40 -13.42 7.32
CA PRO A 23 -1.83 -14.64 7.89
C PRO A 23 -0.31 -14.68 7.82
N PHE A 24 0.37 -13.63 8.29
CA PHE A 24 1.83 -13.58 8.39
C PHE A 24 2.26 -12.94 9.71
N GLN A 25 3.39 -13.40 10.25
CA GLN A 25 3.95 -12.85 11.50
C GLN A 25 4.96 -11.75 11.23
N LYS A 26 5.74 -11.91 10.16
CA LYS A 26 6.72 -10.92 9.71
C LYS A 26 6.53 -10.65 8.23
N VAL A 27 6.54 -9.38 7.88
CA VAL A 27 6.57 -8.93 6.50
C VAL A 27 7.64 -7.86 6.35
N ARG A 28 8.54 -8.04 5.39
CA ARG A 28 9.52 -7.04 4.99
C ARG A 28 9.20 -6.58 3.58
N HIS A 29 9.06 -5.27 3.43
CA HIS A 29 8.89 -4.63 2.12
C HIS A 29 10.26 -4.27 1.57
N GLU A 30 10.57 -4.74 0.38
CA GLU A 30 11.72 -4.31 -0.41
C GLU A 30 11.24 -3.46 -1.56
N ILE A 31 11.47 -2.15 -1.46
CA ILE A 31 11.05 -1.17 -2.47
C ILE A 31 12.06 -1.24 -3.62
N ALA A 32 11.56 -1.51 -4.82
CA ALA A 32 12.36 -1.50 -6.04
C ALA A 32 12.31 -0.11 -6.70
N THR A 33 11.10 0.41 -6.93
CA THR A 33 10.89 1.76 -7.45
C THR A 33 9.75 2.44 -6.71
N PHE A 34 9.78 3.77 -6.72
CA PHE A 34 8.59 4.55 -6.42
C PHE A 34 8.60 5.81 -7.28
N ASP A 35 7.42 6.22 -7.71
CA ASP A 35 7.18 7.42 -8.50
C ASP A 35 6.07 8.23 -7.82
N ALA A 36 6.22 9.55 -7.77
CA ALA A 36 5.26 10.43 -7.13
C ALA A 36 4.87 11.59 -8.05
N GLN A 37 3.58 11.96 -8.03
CA GLN A 37 3.02 13.07 -8.79
C GLN A 37 2.03 13.87 -7.91
N PRO A 38 1.88 15.19 -8.14
CA PRO A 38 0.74 15.92 -7.59
C PRO A 38 -0.58 15.30 -8.07
N SER A 39 -1.51 15.01 -7.14
CA SER A 39 -2.80 14.38 -7.46
C SER A 39 -3.96 15.36 -7.55
N ASN A 40 -3.84 16.55 -6.95
CA ASN A 40 -4.83 17.62 -7.02
C ASN A 40 -4.18 18.98 -6.71
N GLU A 41 -4.95 20.06 -6.89
CA GLU A 41 -4.51 21.43 -6.63
C GLU A 41 -4.38 21.76 -5.13
N GLN A 42 -4.95 20.93 -4.26
CA GLN A 42 -4.92 21.11 -2.80
C GLN A 42 -3.66 20.50 -2.16
N GLY A 43 -2.65 20.13 -2.95
CA GLY A 43 -1.39 19.57 -2.46
C GLY A 43 -1.44 18.06 -2.21
N GLY A 44 -2.43 17.35 -2.72
CA GLY A 44 -2.46 15.89 -2.68
C GLY A 44 -1.33 15.29 -3.52
N ILE A 45 -0.85 14.09 -3.14
CA ILE A 45 0.23 13.37 -3.81
C ILE A 45 -0.26 11.96 -4.17
N LEU A 46 -0.06 11.55 -5.41
CA LEU A 46 -0.23 10.17 -5.85
C LEU A 46 1.15 9.51 -5.90
N VAL A 47 1.29 8.37 -5.23
CA VAL A 47 2.53 7.59 -5.17
C VAL A 47 2.25 6.20 -5.71
N LEU A 48 3.06 5.74 -6.66
CA LEU A 48 3.09 4.36 -7.13
C LEU A 48 4.37 3.71 -6.61
N VAL A 49 4.26 2.56 -5.96
CA VAL A 49 5.38 1.78 -5.43
C VAL A 49 5.38 0.43 -6.11
N THR A 50 6.55 -0.03 -6.55
CA THR A 50 6.78 -1.42 -6.95
C THR A 50 7.87 -2.02 -6.09
N GLY A 51 7.75 -3.31 -5.79
CA GLY A 51 8.72 -3.97 -4.93
C GLY A 51 8.46 -5.45 -4.75
N ALA A 52 9.09 -6.01 -3.74
CA ALA A 52 8.94 -7.38 -3.30
C ALA A 52 8.57 -7.46 -1.82
N LEU A 53 7.72 -8.41 -1.47
CA LEU A 53 7.42 -8.80 -0.09
C LEU A 53 8.20 -10.06 0.27
N LEU A 54 8.93 -10.02 1.38
CA LEU A 54 9.45 -11.19 2.05
C LEU A 54 8.57 -11.46 3.27
N VAL A 55 7.94 -12.63 3.30
CA VAL A 55 7.01 -13.03 4.34
C VAL A 55 7.63 -14.16 5.15
N ASP A 56 7.58 -14.07 6.48
CA ASP A 56 8.00 -15.12 7.43
C ASP A 56 9.39 -15.73 7.16
N ASP A 57 10.33 -14.89 6.70
CA ASP A 57 11.71 -15.29 6.33
C ASP A 57 11.77 -16.31 5.15
N GLU A 58 10.70 -16.42 4.36
CA GLU A 58 10.68 -17.22 3.13
C GLU A 58 11.70 -16.70 2.11
N GLN A 59 12.38 -17.63 1.43
CA GLN A 59 13.38 -17.30 0.41
C GLN A 59 12.77 -16.77 -0.89
N LYS A 60 11.46 -16.92 -1.10
CA LYS A 60 10.81 -16.55 -2.36
C LYS A 60 10.09 -15.20 -2.21
N PRO A 61 10.69 -14.09 -2.65
CA PRO A 61 10.01 -12.80 -2.66
C PRO A 61 8.78 -12.83 -3.56
N MET A 62 7.69 -12.21 -3.10
CA MET A 62 6.49 -11.98 -3.89
C MET A 62 6.46 -10.54 -4.40
N ASN A 63 6.46 -10.35 -5.71
CA ASN A 63 6.38 -9.01 -6.28
C ASN A 63 5.03 -8.37 -5.95
N TYR A 64 5.04 -7.07 -5.66
CA TYR A 64 3.83 -6.30 -5.39
C TYR A 64 3.89 -4.92 -6.04
N THR A 65 2.71 -4.34 -6.19
CA THR A 65 2.53 -2.93 -6.48
C THR A 65 1.58 -2.34 -5.46
N GLN A 66 1.85 -1.11 -5.03
CA GLN A 66 1.00 -0.41 -4.09
C GLN A 66 0.89 1.05 -4.48
N THR A 67 -0.33 1.58 -4.49
CA THR A 67 -0.60 2.98 -4.81
C THR A 67 -1.16 3.68 -3.59
N PHE A 68 -0.59 4.83 -3.26
CA PHE A 68 -1.08 5.70 -2.19
C PHE A 68 -1.54 7.03 -2.76
N GLN A 69 -2.71 7.49 -2.35
CA GLN A 69 -3.08 8.88 -2.46
C GLN A 69 -2.95 9.53 -1.09
N LEU A 70 -2.00 10.45 -0.96
CA LEU A 70 -1.74 11.22 0.24
C LEU A 70 -2.48 12.56 0.13
N LEU A 71 -3.17 12.97 1.19
CA LEU A 71 -3.75 14.29 1.31
C LEU A 71 -3.14 15.02 2.52
N PRO A 72 -2.97 16.36 2.47
CA PRO A 72 -2.50 17.11 3.62
C PRO A 72 -3.44 16.99 4.80
N ASP A 73 -2.89 16.88 6.01
CA ASP A 73 -3.67 16.80 7.26
C ASP A 73 -3.99 18.17 7.87
N GLY A 74 -3.51 19.26 7.25
CA GLY A 74 -3.65 20.63 7.73
C GLY A 74 -2.70 21.03 8.87
N GLN A 75 -1.87 20.10 9.37
CA GLN A 75 -0.87 20.30 10.43
C GLN A 75 0.57 20.21 9.91
N GLY A 76 0.74 20.15 8.59
CA GLY A 76 2.05 20.07 7.93
C GLY A 76 2.51 18.65 7.62
N SER A 77 1.64 17.64 7.80
CA SER A 77 1.89 16.25 7.42
C SER A 77 0.84 15.77 6.40
N TYR A 78 0.87 14.48 6.11
CA TYR A 78 -0.03 13.80 5.19
C TYR A 78 -0.69 12.59 5.84
N PHE A 79 -1.88 12.26 5.38
CA PHE A 79 -2.52 10.98 5.68
C PHE A 79 -2.86 10.24 4.39
N VAL A 80 -2.96 8.91 4.49
CA VAL A 80 -3.32 8.05 3.36
C VAL A 80 -4.84 8.10 3.17
N PHE A 81 -5.29 8.75 2.10
CA PHE A 81 -6.69 8.82 1.73
C PHE A 81 -7.12 7.56 0.96
N ASN A 82 -6.34 7.15 -0.04
CA ASN A 82 -6.53 5.90 -0.78
C ASN A 82 -5.26 5.05 -0.71
N ASP A 83 -5.45 3.74 -0.51
CA ASP A 83 -4.42 2.72 -0.54
C ASP A 83 -4.91 1.55 -1.38
N VAL A 84 -4.17 1.17 -2.41
CA VAL A 84 -4.47 0.03 -3.27
C VAL A 84 -3.26 -0.87 -3.34
N PHE A 85 -3.38 -2.08 -2.81
CA PHE A 85 -2.34 -3.10 -2.79
C PHE A 85 -2.70 -4.28 -3.70
N ARG A 86 -1.74 -4.72 -4.51
CA ARG A 86 -1.83 -5.89 -5.37
C ARG A 86 -0.52 -6.67 -5.39
N LEU A 87 -0.60 -7.99 -5.29
CA LEU A 87 0.47 -8.89 -5.67
C LEU A 87 0.56 -8.98 -7.19
N VAL A 88 1.80 -9.00 -7.71
CA VAL A 88 2.11 -9.10 -9.13
C VAL A 88 2.47 -10.54 -9.42
N TYR A 89 1.50 -11.28 -9.95
CA TYR A 89 1.69 -12.65 -10.41
C TYR A 89 2.14 -12.63 -11.87
N SER A 90 3.04 -13.55 -12.25
CA SER A 90 3.36 -13.77 -13.66
C SER A 90 2.08 -14.12 -14.41
N SER A 91 1.86 -13.51 -15.57
CA SER A 91 0.76 -13.90 -16.45
C SER A 91 0.97 -15.36 -16.87
N SER A 92 -0.01 -16.21 -16.59
CA SER A 92 -0.10 -17.59 -17.06
C SER A 92 -0.39 -17.64 -18.56
#